data_AF-A0A935BX67-F1
#
_entry.id   AF-A0A935BX67-F1
#
_cell.length_a   1.000
_cell.length_b   1.000
_cell.length_c   1.000
_cell.angle_alpha   90.00
_cell.angle_beta   90.00
_cell.angle_gamma   90.00
#
_symmetry.space_group_name_H-M   'P 1'
#
loop_
_entity.id
_entity.type
_entity.pdbx_description
1 polymer ?
#
loop_
_entity_poly.entity_id
_entity_poly.type
_entity_poly.pdbx_seq_one_letter_code
_entity_poly.pdbx_strand_id
1 'polypeptide(L)'
;MLEYRNAIMKRIRPGVTAKSIMSEAAAAMEEVFKRTKFSKPVYEAAARKLVTTGGGVFSHPVGLAVHDDGPYNQDVLKPGHVFSIDPQLWVPEENLYFRYEDVIVITQNGYENFTDFLPTELNDLEKLVGQGGILQKFPPVSEQELRQRKQP
;
A
#
# COMPACT_ATOMS: atom_id res chain seq x y z
N MET A 1 0.29 -7.58 -7.31
CA MET A 1 0.42 -6.37 -6.46
C MET A 1 -0.20 -6.59 -5.09
N LEU A 2 -1.54 -6.64 -4.97
CA LEU A 2 -2.25 -6.89 -3.70
C LEU A 2 -1.76 -8.16 -2.97
N GLU A 3 -1.59 -9.27 -3.69
CA GLU A 3 -1.06 -10.52 -3.16
C GLU A 3 0.34 -10.36 -2.51
N TYR A 4 1.24 -9.56 -3.11
CA TYR A 4 2.57 -9.33 -2.56
C TYR A 4 2.52 -8.44 -1.32
N ARG A 5 1.72 -7.36 -1.36
CA ARG A 5 1.43 -6.55 -0.18
C ARG A 5 0.91 -7.44 0.97
N ASN A 6 -0.06 -8.30 0.69
CA ASN A 6 -0.63 -9.22 1.69
C ASN A 6 0.41 -10.23 2.19
N ALA A 7 1.29 -10.73 1.32
CA ALA A 7 2.39 -11.60 1.73
C ALA A 7 3.37 -10.89 2.67
N ILE A 8 3.75 -9.65 2.38
CA ILE A 8 4.59 -8.82 3.26
C ILE A 8 3.90 -8.62 4.61
N MET A 9 2.67 -8.09 4.59
CA MET A 9 1.91 -7.74 5.79
C MET A 9 1.73 -8.95 6.73
N LYS A 10 1.44 -10.15 6.21
CA LYS A 10 1.33 -11.38 7.03
C LYS A 10 2.60 -11.77 7.79
N ARG A 11 3.75 -11.22 7.42
CA ARG A 11 5.06 -11.55 8.00
C ARG A 11 5.61 -10.47 8.92
N ILE A 12 4.97 -9.30 8.95
CA ILE A 12 5.38 -8.20 9.82
C ILE A 12 5.13 -8.57 11.27
N ARG A 13 6.19 -8.50 12.08
CA ARG A 13 6.19 -8.79 13.51
C ARG A 13 7.41 -8.12 14.17
N PRO A 14 7.37 -7.82 15.47
CA PRO A 14 8.55 -7.34 16.17
C PRO A 14 9.67 -8.39 16.17
N GLY A 15 10.92 -7.94 16.24
CA GLY A 15 12.10 -8.81 16.35
C GLY A 15 12.63 -9.40 15.04
N VAL A 16 12.04 -9.06 13.89
CA VAL A 16 12.56 -9.46 12.57
C VAL A 16 12.97 -8.25 11.74
N THR A 17 13.88 -8.44 10.79
CA THR A 17 14.33 -7.38 9.89
C THR A 17 13.40 -7.26 8.68
N ALA A 18 13.33 -6.06 8.08
CA ALA A 18 12.64 -5.82 6.82
C ALA A 18 13.12 -6.78 5.71
N LYS A 19 14.43 -7.06 5.67
CA LYS A 19 15.04 -8.01 4.72
C LYS A 19 14.51 -9.44 4.90
N SER A 20 14.39 -9.93 6.14
CA SER A 20 13.82 -11.26 6.41
C SER A 20 12.38 -11.34 5.92
N ILE A 21 11.58 -10.32 6.23
CA ILE A 21 10.17 -10.24 5.82
C ILE A 21 10.05 -10.29 4.29
N MET A 22 10.83 -9.49 3.57
CA MET A 22 10.82 -9.49 2.10
C MET A 22 11.24 -10.85 1.52
N SER A 23 12.25 -11.51 2.10
CA SER A 23 12.70 -12.83 1.66
C SER A 23 11.64 -13.91 1.91
N GLU A 24 11.02 -13.92 3.09
CA GLU A 24 9.93 -14.84 3.43
C GLU A 24 8.71 -14.60 2.52
N ALA A 25 8.41 -13.34 2.19
CA ALA A 25 7.31 -12.97 1.30
C ALA A 25 7.58 -13.40 -0.14
N ALA A 26 8.81 -13.21 -0.62
CA ALA A 26 9.23 -13.65 -1.95
C ALA A 26 9.09 -15.17 -2.11
N ALA A 27 9.51 -15.95 -1.10
CA ALA A 27 9.33 -17.40 -1.12
C ALA A 27 7.86 -17.83 -1.25
N ALA A 28 6.94 -17.15 -0.56
CA ALA A 28 5.52 -17.46 -0.67
C ALA A 28 4.85 -16.97 -1.95
N MET A 29 5.45 -15.97 -2.62
CA MET A 29 4.96 -15.51 -3.91
C MET A 29 5.16 -16.55 -5.02
N GLU A 30 6.05 -17.53 -4.86
CA GLU A 30 6.23 -18.58 -5.86
C GLU A 30 4.94 -19.38 -6.10
N GLU A 31 4.18 -19.69 -5.05
CA GLU A 31 2.87 -20.35 -5.22
C GLU A 31 1.84 -19.43 -5.89
N VAL A 32 1.92 -18.12 -5.64
CA VAL A 32 1.09 -17.13 -6.34
C VAL A 32 1.44 -17.10 -7.83
N PHE A 33 2.72 -17.10 -8.18
CA PHE A 33 3.15 -17.12 -9.58
C PHE A 33 2.70 -18.38 -10.31
N LYS A 34 2.82 -19.57 -9.68
CA LYS A 34 2.38 -20.83 -10.28
C LYS A 34 0.89 -20.85 -10.61
N ARG A 35 0.04 -20.29 -9.73
CA ARG A 35 -1.43 -20.27 -9.94
C ARG A 35 -1.93 -19.09 -10.76
N THR A 36 -1.11 -18.05 -10.97
CA THR A 36 -1.55 -16.83 -11.64
C THR A 36 -1.37 -16.97 -13.14
N LYS A 37 -2.47 -16.83 -13.89
CA LYS A 37 -2.43 -16.70 -15.35
C LYS A 37 -2.24 -15.23 -15.73
N PHE A 38 -1.03 -14.87 -16.14
CA PHE A 38 -0.75 -13.53 -16.66
C PHE A 38 -1.29 -13.37 -18.07
N SER A 39 -1.94 -12.25 -18.35
CA SER A 39 -2.49 -11.94 -19.69
C SER A 39 -1.42 -11.49 -20.68
N LYS A 40 -0.27 -10.96 -20.20
CA LYS A 40 0.88 -10.58 -21.01
C LYS A 40 2.19 -10.96 -20.29
N PRO A 41 3.25 -11.38 -21.00
CA PRO A 41 4.55 -11.66 -20.40
C PRO A 41 5.15 -10.48 -19.64
N VAL A 42 4.94 -9.25 -20.11
CA VAL A 42 5.42 -8.02 -19.45
C VAL A 42 4.83 -7.83 -18.05
N TYR A 43 3.60 -8.30 -17.81
CA TYR A 43 2.97 -8.22 -16.49
C TYR A 43 3.56 -9.24 -15.51
N GLU A 44 3.87 -10.46 -15.98
CA GLU A 44 4.58 -11.44 -15.17
C GLU A 44 5.98 -10.92 -14.82
N ALA A 45 6.71 -10.39 -15.80
CA ALA A 45 8.04 -9.82 -15.59
C ALA A 45 8.00 -8.67 -14.56
N ALA A 46 7.02 -7.77 -14.67
CA ALA A 46 6.82 -6.69 -13.71
C ALA A 46 6.47 -7.20 -12.31
N ALA A 47 5.61 -8.22 -12.19
CA ALA A 47 5.25 -8.81 -10.90
C ALA A 47 6.44 -9.54 -10.25
N ARG A 48 7.28 -10.23 -11.03
CA ARG A 48 8.52 -10.85 -10.54
C ARG A 48 9.53 -9.78 -10.11
N LYS A 49 9.69 -8.71 -10.89
CA LYS A 49 10.55 -7.58 -10.51
C LYS A 49 10.10 -6.93 -9.21
N LEU A 50 8.78 -6.70 -9.04
CA LEU A 50 8.19 -6.22 -7.79
C LEU A 50 8.63 -7.09 -6.61
N VAL A 51 8.57 -8.42 -6.74
CA VAL A 51 8.95 -9.33 -5.64
C VAL A 51 10.45 -9.30 -5.35
N THR A 52 11.29 -9.21 -6.39
CA THR A 52 12.75 -9.23 -6.24
C THR A 52 13.30 -7.93 -5.66
N THR A 53 12.86 -6.78 -6.16
CA THR A 53 13.42 -5.48 -5.78
C THR A 53 12.54 -4.71 -4.80
N GLY A 54 11.28 -5.14 -4.62
CA GLY A 54 10.31 -4.49 -3.74
C GLY A 54 9.80 -3.13 -4.22
N GLY A 55 10.59 -2.43 -5.02
CA GLY A 55 10.29 -1.07 -5.48
C GLY A 55 10.33 -0.02 -4.36
N GLY A 56 10.68 -0.40 -3.13
CA GLY A 56 10.65 0.49 -1.96
C GLY A 56 9.84 -0.01 -0.76
N VAL A 57 9.23 -1.21 -0.80
CA VAL A 57 8.26 -1.75 0.20
C VAL A 57 8.32 -1.19 1.62
N PHE A 58 9.48 -1.21 2.29
CA PHE A 58 9.69 -0.63 3.61
C PHE A 58 10.25 0.78 3.46
N SER A 59 9.37 1.74 3.16
CA SER A 59 9.77 3.00 2.51
C SER A 59 10.26 4.05 3.48
N HIS A 60 9.39 4.62 4.32
CA HIS A 60 9.81 5.69 5.23
C HIS A 60 9.05 5.64 6.57
N PRO A 61 9.64 6.18 7.65
CA PRO A 61 8.92 6.46 8.88
C PRO A 61 7.80 7.47 8.66
N VAL A 62 6.74 7.38 9.44
CA VAL A 62 5.62 8.33 9.43
C VAL A 62 5.34 8.81 10.85
N GLY A 63 5.22 10.13 11.03
CA GLY A 63 4.92 10.73 12.33
C GLY A 63 4.54 12.19 12.20
N LEU A 64 5.34 13.09 12.77
CA LEU A 64 5.07 14.54 12.67
C LEU A 64 5.30 15.07 11.24
N ALA A 65 6.14 14.39 10.47
CA ALA A 65 6.30 14.61 9.03
C ALA A 65 5.88 13.36 8.24
N VAL A 66 5.55 13.55 6.96
CA VAL A 66 5.21 12.45 6.04
C VAL A 66 6.39 11.51 5.89
N HIS A 67 7.57 12.06 5.58
CA HIS A 67 8.85 11.36 5.70
C HIS A 67 9.49 11.79 7.01
N ASP A 68 9.16 11.09 8.10
CA ASP A 68 9.66 11.45 9.43
C ASP A 68 11.10 10.98 9.64
N ASP A 69 11.77 11.55 10.63
CA ASP A 69 13.11 11.13 11.04
C ASP A 69 13.04 9.82 11.86
N GLY A 70 14.15 9.09 11.92
CA GLY A 70 14.26 7.84 12.66
C GLY A 70 14.33 6.61 11.76
N PRO A 71 15.52 6.21 11.29
CA PRO A 71 15.67 5.01 10.49
C PRO A 71 15.25 3.76 11.29
N TYR A 72 14.19 3.09 10.84
CA TYR A 72 13.60 1.94 11.53
C TYR A 72 14.03 0.58 10.94
N ASN A 73 14.51 0.59 9.68
CA ASN A 73 14.75 -0.61 8.87
C ASN A 73 16.23 -1.05 8.83
N GLN A 74 17.09 -0.41 9.62
CA GLN A 74 18.51 -0.78 9.76
C GLN A 74 18.74 -1.95 10.73
N ASP A 75 17.75 -2.26 11.55
CA ASP A 75 17.77 -3.32 12.57
C ASP A 75 16.42 -4.06 12.55
N VAL A 76 16.18 -4.94 13.52
CA VAL A 76 14.89 -5.57 13.76
C VAL A 76 13.80 -4.53 14.05
N LEU A 77 12.58 -4.81 13.59
CA LEU A 77 11.40 -4.02 13.90
C LEU A 77 11.10 -4.06 15.40
N LYS A 78 10.79 -2.91 16.00
CA LYS A 78 10.53 -2.75 17.43
C LYS A 78 9.14 -2.16 17.64
N PRO A 79 8.42 -2.54 18.71
CA PRO A 79 7.15 -1.92 19.07
C PRO A 79 7.27 -0.40 19.12
N GLY A 80 6.29 0.30 18.53
CA GLY A 80 6.27 1.75 18.40
C GLY A 80 6.88 2.29 17.10
N HIS A 81 7.57 1.48 16.29
CA HIS A 81 7.95 1.92 14.94
C HIS A 81 6.70 2.15 14.08
N VAL A 82 6.59 3.34 13.48
CA VAL A 82 5.51 3.71 12.56
C VAL A 82 6.11 4.01 11.19
N PHE A 83 5.62 3.35 10.14
CA PHE A 83 6.18 3.49 8.80
C PHE A 83 5.21 3.04 7.69
N SER A 84 5.51 3.44 6.46
CA SER A 84 4.76 3.03 5.28
C SER A 84 5.22 1.67 4.73
N ILE A 85 4.23 0.88 4.27
CA ILE A 85 4.39 -0.33 3.46
C ILE A 85 3.86 -0.04 2.06
N ASP A 86 4.74 0.17 1.08
CA ASP A 86 4.38 0.84 -0.17
C ASP A 86 4.85 0.15 -1.48
N PRO A 87 4.68 -1.17 -1.67
CA PRO A 87 5.18 -1.88 -2.84
C PRO A 87 4.85 -1.17 -4.17
N GLN A 88 5.77 -1.28 -5.14
CA GLN A 88 5.69 -0.52 -6.40
C GLN A 88 5.88 -1.43 -7.61
N LEU A 89 4.90 -1.45 -8.51
CA LEU A 89 4.92 -2.22 -9.76
C LEU A 89 4.92 -1.28 -10.95
N TRP A 90 5.91 -1.46 -11.81
CA TRP A 90 6.08 -0.71 -13.05
C TRP A 90 6.03 -1.66 -14.26
N VAL A 91 5.26 -1.29 -15.29
CA VAL A 91 5.30 -1.89 -16.63
C VAL A 91 5.68 -0.78 -17.63
N PRO A 92 6.99 -0.54 -17.84
CA PRO A 92 7.46 0.56 -18.69
C PRO A 92 6.92 0.52 -20.11
N GLU A 93 6.76 -0.68 -20.68
CA GLU A 93 6.27 -0.90 -22.04
C GLU A 93 4.87 -0.33 -22.29
N GLU A 94 4.09 -0.14 -21.22
CA GLU A 94 2.71 0.36 -21.29
C GLU A 94 2.51 1.66 -20.50
N ASN A 95 3.58 2.27 -19.98
CA ASN A 95 3.51 3.40 -19.06
C ASN A 95 2.56 3.16 -17.87
N LEU A 96 2.48 1.90 -17.39
CA LEU A 96 1.64 1.53 -16.27
C LEU A 96 2.44 1.53 -14.97
N TYR A 97 1.86 2.16 -13.95
CA TYR A 97 2.41 2.22 -12.61
C TYR A 97 1.33 1.96 -11.57
N PHE A 98 1.62 1.06 -10.64
CA PHE A 98 0.78 0.78 -9.49
C PHE A 98 1.62 0.89 -8.22
N ARG A 99 1.13 1.65 -7.25
CA ARG A 99 1.63 1.67 -5.87
C ARG A 99 0.46 1.41 -4.94
N TYR A 100 0.71 0.60 -3.92
CA TYR A 100 -0.27 0.33 -2.87
C TYR A 100 0.43 0.63 -1.57
N GLU A 101 -0.10 1.57 -0.79
CA GLU A 101 0.55 2.07 0.41
C GLU A 101 -0.37 1.94 1.62
N ASP A 102 0.18 1.32 2.67
CA ASP A 102 -0.41 1.30 3.99
C ASP A 102 0.50 1.98 5.00
N VAL A 103 -0.07 2.52 6.08
CA VAL A 103 0.70 3.04 7.22
C VAL A 103 0.42 2.16 8.42
N ILE A 104 1.49 1.61 9.02
CA ILE A 104 1.36 0.69 10.14
C ILE A 104 2.17 1.15 11.34
N VAL A 105 1.76 0.69 12.52
CA VAL A 105 2.57 0.72 13.74
C VAL A 105 2.88 -0.70 14.19
N ILE A 106 4.13 -0.95 14.59
CA ILE A 106 4.52 -2.22 15.20
C ILE A 106 4.02 -2.27 16.64
N THR A 107 3.29 -3.33 16.97
CA THR A 107 2.79 -3.60 18.32
C THR A 107 3.64 -4.66 19.00
N GLN A 108 3.34 -4.99 20.26
CA GLN A 108 4.08 -6.00 21.01
C GLN A 108 4.02 -7.40 20.38
N ASN A 109 2.97 -7.70 19.63
CA ASN A 109 2.70 -9.04 19.10
C ASN A 109 2.52 -9.07 17.56
N GLY A 110 2.76 -7.95 16.87
CA GLY A 110 2.50 -7.84 15.43
C GLY A 110 2.53 -6.39 14.96
N TYR A 111 1.49 -5.97 14.26
CA TYR A 111 1.28 -4.60 13.83
C TYR A 111 -0.21 -4.24 13.88
N GLU A 112 -0.49 -2.94 13.87
CA GLU A 112 -1.80 -2.37 13.59
C GLU A 112 -1.68 -1.56 12.28
N ASN A 113 -2.69 -1.66 11.42
CA ASN A 113 -2.73 -0.95 10.14
C ASN A 113 -3.69 0.23 10.21
N PHE A 114 -3.17 1.46 10.18
CA PHE A 114 -3.98 2.67 10.27
C PHE A 114 -4.81 2.96 9.01
N THR A 115 -4.56 2.26 7.92
CA THR A 115 -5.24 2.44 6.63
C THR A 115 -6.14 1.26 6.25
N ASP A 116 -6.42 0.34 7.17
CA ASP A 116 -7.22 -0.86 6.91
C ASP A 116 -8.72 -0.60 6.63
N PHE A 117 -9.21 0.58 6.99
CA PHE A 117 -10.58 1.03 6.70
C PHE A 117 -10.85 1.28 5.20
N LEU A 118 -9.79 1.35 4.38
CA LEU A 118 -9.91 1.54 2.93
C LEU A 118 -10.17 0.19 2.22
N PRO A 119 -11.02 0.16 1.19
CA PRO A 119 -11.22 -1.06 0.41
C PRO A 119 -9.94 -1.48 -0.31
N THR A 120 -9.61 -2.76 -0.22
CA THR A 120 -8.39 -3.35 -0.77
C THR A 120 -8.70 -4.33 -1.92
N GLU A 121 -9.76 -5.11 -1.75
CA GLU A 121 -10.22 -6.10 -2.74
C GLU A 121 -10.88 -5.42 -3.93
N LEU A 122 -10.69 -6.01 -5.12
CA LEU A 122 -11.15 -5.42 -6.39
C LEU A 122 -12.67 -5.17 -6.39
N ASN A 123 -13.46 -6.13 -5.90
CA ASN A 123 -14.92 -6.00 -5.85
C ASN A 123 -15.37 -4.84 -4.96
N ASP A 124 -14.70 -4.62 -3.83
CA ASP A 124 -15.02 -3.55 -2.90
C ASP A 124 -14.62 -2.18 -3.47
N LEU A 125 -13.47 -2.13 -4.16
CA LEU A 125 -13.03 -0.96 -4.91
C LEU A 125 -14.01 -0.60 -6.04
N GLU A 126 -14.41 -1.55 -6.87
CA GLU A 126 -15.38 -1.34 -7.95
C GLU A 126 -16.73 -0.89 -7.40
N LYS A 127 -17.18 -1.49 -6.30
CA LYS A 127 -18.40 -1.07 -5.61
C LYS A 127 -18.29 0.36 -5.09
N LEU A 128 -17.15 0.77 -4.53
CA LEU A 128 -16.92 2.14 -4.06
C LEU A 128 -16.93 3.13 -5.24
N VAL A 129 -16.18 2.84 -6.30
CA VAL A 129 -16.10 3.69 -7.50
C VAL A 129 -17.47 3.82 -8.17
N GLY A 130 -18.27 2.76 -8.19
CA GLY A 130 -19.62 2.75 -8.73
C GLY A 130 -20.64 3.62 -7.99
N GLN A 131 -20.34 4.13 -6.79
CA GLN A 131 -21.25 4.99 -6.02
C GLN A 131 -21.28 6.45 -6.49
N GLY A 132 -20.51 6.80 -7.51
CA GLY A 132 -20.35 8.18 -7.96
C GLY A 132 -19.38 8.98 -7.09
N GLY A 133 -18.67 9.90 -7.73
CA GLY A 133 -17.65 10.73 -7.09
C GLY A 133 -18.22 11.82 -6.18
N ILE A 134 -17.32 12.52 -5.48
CA ILE A 134 -17.68 13.57 -4.54
C ILE A 134 -18.48 14.69 -5.20
N LEU A 135 -18.22 15.01 -6.47
CA LEU A 135 -18.93 16.05 -7.21
C LEU A 135 -20.35 15.65 -7.62
N GLN A 136 -20.64 14.35 -7.73
CA GLN A 136 -22.00 13.86 -7.97
C GLN A 136 -22.83 13.86 -6.68
N LYS A 137 -22.19 13.57 -5.54
CA LYS A 137 -22.84 13.57 -4.22
C LYS A 137 -22.99 14.98 -3.65
N PHE A 138 -22.01 15.83 -3.89
CA PHE A 138 -21.94 17.21 -3.45
C PHE A 138 -21.66 18.09 -4.68
N PRO A 139 -22.70 18.44 -5.46
CA PRO A 139 -22.53 19.28 -6.62
C PRO A 139 -21.93 20.64 -6.20
N PRO A 140 -21.12 21.27 -7.08
CA PRO A 140 -20.55 22.57 -6.80
C PRO A 140 -21.67 23.58 -6.49
N VAL A 141 -21.53 24.26 -5.35
CA VAL A 141 -22.40 25.38 -5.00
C VAL A 141 -22.12 26.57 -5.90
N SER A 142 -23.18 27.26 -6.32
CA SER A 142 -23.07 28.50 -7.07
C SER A 142 -22.39 29.60 -6.24
N GLU A 143 -21.79 30.59 -6.91
CA GLU A 143 -21.25 31.76 -6.21
C GLU A 143 -22.29 32.47 -5.34
N GLN A 144 -23.56 32.47 -5.75
CA GLN A 144 -24.64 33.10 -4.99
C GLN A 144 -24.91 32.34 -3.69
N GLU A 145 -24.97 31.01 -3.74
CA GLU A 145 -25.14 30.16 -2.54
C GLU A 145 -23.93 30.27 -1.60
N LEU A 146 -22.71 30.35 -2.16
CA LEU A 146 -21.50 30.59 -1.37
C LEU A 146 -21.52 31.95 -0.65
N ARG A 147 -22.06 33.00 -1.29
CA ARG A 147 -22.18 34.34 -0.67
C ARG A 147 -23.23 34.36 0.44
N GLN A 148 -24.34 33.63 0.28
CA GLN A 148 -25.39 33.54 1.31
C GLN A 148 -24.91 32.78 2.57
N ARG A 149 -24.09 31.73 2.42
CA ARG A 149 -23.52 30.98 3.56
C ARG A 149 -22.46 31.75 4.36
N LYS A 150 -21.93 32.85 3.81
CA LYS A 150 -20.92 33.72 4.45
C LYS A 150 -21.54 34.89 5.22
N GLN A 151 -22.85 35.07 5.19
CA GLN A 151 -23.52 36.06 6.05
C GLN A 151 -23.80 35.41 7.42
N PRO A 152 -23.43 36.09 8.53
CA PRO A 152 -23.58 35.56 9.88
C PRO A 152 -25.05 35.35 10.28
#